data_AF-A0A174KET3-F1
#
_entry.id   AF-A0A174KET3-F1
#
_cell.length_a   1.000
_cell.length_b   1.000
_cell.length_c   1.000
_cell.angle_alpha   90.00
_cell.angle_beta   90.00
_cell.angle_gamma   90.00
#
_symmetry.space_group_name_H-M   'P 1'
#
loop_
_entity.id
_entity.type
_entity.pdbx_description
1 polymer ?
#
loop_
_entity_poly.entity_id
_entity_poly.type
_entity_poly.pdbx_seq_one_letter_code
_entity_poly.pdbx_strand_id
1 'polypeptide(L)'
;MALIWLLMSAFGALPFFFSGFFPSYVDCFFESVSGFTTTGASILTAVEPLPRGILFWRSFMHWMGGMGVLILTIALLPSLGGRTLHVMRAESPGPIVSKLVPKTSQSSKILYGIYCALTLLEVFCLRIAGMPWYDSLVHSFATAGTGGFSTRNLSIAAYESPAIEVIITLFMLIFSINFALYFLLLCGKVHQALRSDELRFFLAVVAFSTLLISINIWPMYPADGSAVRHAAFQVGSIISTTGFASTDFNLWPEFSRILLVLLMFIGACAGSTGGAIKCSRVLLLLKCIRREIRQVVHPRSVNVVKLDGRVVDEDSLRSVQLFFAAYLFIALGATLLVSVDNFSFGTTFTAVVSCIGNVGPGLELVGPMGNYSAFSGFSKLVLSLCMLIGRLEVLPVLVLFSRNAWKRS
;
A
#
# COMPACT_ATOMS: atom_id res chain seq x y z
N MET A 1 8.43 -15.52 9.82
CA MET A 1 7.88 -14.20 9.44
C MET A 1 6.38 -14.25 9.23
N ALA A 2 5.84 -15.04 8.29
CA ALA A 2 4.38 -15.15 8.09
C ALA A 2 3.60 -15.48 9.38
N LEU A 3 4.12 -16.40 10.20
CA LEU A 3 3.52 -16.75 11.50
C LEU A 3 3.48 -15.56 12.48
N ILE A 4 4.46 -14.65 12.45
CA ILE A 4 4.49 -13.48 13.35
C ILE A 4 3.34 -12.54 13.03
N TRP A 5 3.10 -12.25 11.74
CA TRP A 5 1.99 -11.37 11.32
C TRP A 5 0.63 -11.98 11.64
N LEU A 6 0.49 -13.30 11.46
CA LEU A 6 -0.73 -14.02 11.81
C LEU A 6 -0.98 -14.01 13.32
N LEU A 7 0.03 -14.31 14.13
CA LEU A 7 -0.08 -14.26 15.59
C LEU A 7 -0.32 -12.84 16.09
N MET A 8 0.41 -11.83 15.59
CA MET A 8 0.18 -10.43 15.92
C MET A 8 -1.25 -10.00 15.63
N SER A 9 -1.80 -10.40 14.48
CA SER A 9 -3.18 -10.07 14.11
C SER A 9 -4.19 -10.78 15.00
N ALA A 10 -3.94 -12.05 15.37
CA ALA A 10 -4.80 -12.78 16.30
C ALA A 10 -4.77 -12.16 17.71
N PHE A 11 -3.60 -11.87 18.27
CA PHE A 11 -3.49 -11.25 19.59
C PHE A 11 -3.97 -9.79 19.60
N GLY A 12 -3.72 -9.02 18.55
CA GLY A 12 -4.20 -7.64 18.44
C GLY A 12 -5.69 -7.51 18.17
N ALA A 13 -6.39 -8.61 17.90
CA ALA A 13 -7.85 -8.66 17.87
C ALA A 13 -8.47 -8.74 19.28
N LEU A 14 -7.70 -9.12 20.31
CA LEU A 14 -8.21 -9.26 21.68
C LEU A 14 -8.79 -7.96 22.26
N PRO A 15 -8.18 -6.76 22.10
CA PRO A 15 -8.80 -5.51 22.54
C PRO A 15 -10.17 -5.27 21.90
N PHE A 16 -10.36 -5.64 20.62
CA PHE A 16 -11.66 -5.54 19.94
C PHE A 16 -12.67 -6.52 20.50
N PHE A 17 -12.24 -7.76 20.74
CA PHE A 17 -13.10 -8.80 21.31
C PHE A 17 -13.60 -8.42 22.71
N PHE A 18 -12.70 -7.95 23.59
CA PHE A 18 -13.06 -7.53 24.95
C PHE A 18 -13.85 -6.22 25.00
N SER A 19 -13.84 -5.42 23.93
CA SER A 19 -14.62 -4.18 23.86
C SER A 19 -16.13 -4.42 23.73
N GLY A 20 -16.55 -5.57 23.17
CA GLY A 20 -17.95 -5.92 22.95
C GLY A 20 -18.63 -5.19 21.77
N PHE A 21 -17.90 -4.35 21.01
CA PHE A 21 -18.47 -3.61 19.87
C PHE A 21 -18.51 -4.41 18.56
N PHE A 22 -17.87 -5.58 18.52
CA PHE A 22 -17.75 -6.41 17.34
C PHE A 22 -18.64 -7.66 17.46
N PRO A 23 -19.37 -8.07 16.41
CA PRO A 23 -20.32 -9.18 16.50
C PRO A 23 -19.66 -10.55 16.74
N SER A 24 -18.46 -10.76 16.20
CA SER A 24 -17.75 -12.04 16.28
C SER A 24 -16.25 -11.86 16.41
N TYR A 25 -15.54 -12.94 16.79
CA TYR A 25 -14.08 -12.92 16.78
C TYR A 25 -13.50 -12.85 15.35
N VAL A 26 -14.20 -13.40 14.35
CA VAL A 26 -13.78 -13.31 12.93
C VAL A 26 -13.78 -11.86 12.48
N ASP A 27 -14.78 -11.10 12.90
CA ASP A 27 -14.89 -9.66 12.69
C ASP A 27 -13.73 -8.90 13.36
N CYS A 28 -13.42 -9.22 14.63
CA CYS A 28 -12.26 -8.66 15.34
C CYS A 28 -10.94 -8.99 14.63
N PHE A 29 -10.79 -10.22 14.16
CA PHE A 29 -9.61 -10.69 13.45
C PHE A 29 -9.45 -9.96 12.12
N PHE A 30 -10.52 -9.79 11.34
CA PHE A 30 -10.50 -9.01 10.10
C PHE A 30 -10.04 -7.58 10.34
N GLU A 31 -10.64 -6.89 11.33
CA GLU A 31 -10.29 -5.50 11.65
C GLU A 31 -8.82 -5.38 12.11
N SER A 32 -8.33 -6.35 12.89
CA SER A 32 -6.94 -6.41 13.35
C SER A 32 -5.95 -6.71 12.22
N VAL A 33 -6.26 -7.69 11.35
CA VAL A 33 -5.45 -7.99 10.15
C VAL A 33 -5.38 -6.74 9.27
N SER A 34 -6.52 -6.10 9.01
CA SER A 34 -6.59 -4.86 8.25
C SER A 34 -5.73 -3.75 8.86
N GLY A 35 -5.78 -3.58 10.18
CA GLY A 35 -4.95 -2.63 10.93
C GLY A 35 -3.44 -2.91 10.85
N PHE A 36 -2.98 -4.15 11.06
CA PHE A 36 -1.54 -4.42 10.99
C PHE A 36 -1.01 -4.45 9.55
N THR A 37 -1.81 -4.97 8.62
CA THR A 37 -1.42 -5.01 7.20
C THR A 37 -1.51 -3.66 6.50
N THR A 38 -1.98 -2.63 7.21
CA THR A 38 -2.20 -1.28 6.69
C THR A 38 -3.14 -1.28 5.50
N THR A 39 -4.22 -2.06 5.58
CA THR A 39 -5.20 -2.14 4.51
C THR A 39 -6.29 -1.09 4.68
N GLY A 40 -6.79 -0.84 5.89
CA GLY A 40 -7.87 0.14 6.08
C GLY A 40 -9.28 -0.33 5.75
N ALA A 41 -9.45 -1.60 5.36
CA ALA A 41 -10.76 -2.21 5.21
C ALA A 41 -11.39 -2.41 6.59
N SER A 42 -12.56 -1.80 6.84
CA SER A 42 -13.28 -1.95 8.10
C SER A 42 -14.60 -2.67 7.92
N ILE A 43 -15.01 -3.40 8.95
CA ILE A 43 -16.33 -4.02 9.06
C ILE A 43 -17.30 -3.23 9.93
N LEU A 44 -16.87 -2.10 10.48
CA LEU A 44 -17.69 -1.28 11.36
C LEU A 44 -18.65 -0.42 10.52
N THR A 45 -19.93 -0.51 10.85
CA THR A 45 -20.97 0.32 10.23
C THR A 45 -21.08 1.70 10.90
N ALA A 46 -20.69 1.82 12.17
CA ALA A 46 -20.64 3.06 12.92
C ALA A 46 -19.35 3.10 13.75
N VAL A 47 -18.47 4.04 13.41
CA VAL A 47 -17.15 4.18 14.05
C VAL A 47 -17.20 5.16 15.21
N GLU A 48 -18.03 6.20 15.13
CA GLU A 48 -18.12 7.29 16.10
C GLU A 48 -18.49 6.86 17.52
N PRO A 49 -19.33 5.83 17.75
CA PRO A 49 -19.66 5.37 19.10
C PRO A 49 -18.51 4.65 19.82
N LEU A 50 -17.43 4.31 19.12
CA LEU A 50 -16.33 3.54 19.70
C LEU A 50 -15.57 4.36 20.77
N PRO A 51 -15.13 3.71 21.86
CA PRO A 51 -14.27 4.36 22.84
C PRO A 51 -12.98 4.86 22.19
N ARG A 52 -12.48 6.02 22.64
CA ARG A 52 -11.21 6.59 22.15
C ARG A 52 -10.02 5.64 22.27
N GLY A 53 -10.02 4.71 23.22
CA GLY A 53 -8.97 3.68 23.30
C GLY A 53 -8.97 2.73 22.09
N ILE A 54 -10.15 2.33 21.63
CA ILE A 54 -10.33 1.44 20.47
C ILE A 54 -10.03 2.17 19.17
N LEU A 55 -10.51 3.41 19.02
CA LEU A 55 -10.17 4.26 17.88
C LEU A 55 -8.67 4.51 17.77
N PHE A 56 -8.00 4.76 18.90
CA PHE A 56 -6.55 4.90 18.93
C PHE A 56 -5.86 3.59 18.52
N TRP A 57 -6.30 2.45 19.07
CA TRP A 57 -5.71 1.14 18.74
C TRP A 57 -5.81 0.84 17.24
N ARG A 58 -6.95 1.13 16.61
CA ARG A 58 -7.16 0.97 15.16
C ARG A 58 -6.06 1.68 14.35
N SER A 59 -5.88 2.99 14.54
CA SER A 59 -4.85 3.71 13.77
C SER A 59 -3.43 3.44 14.25
N PHE A 60 -3.23 3.11 15.53
CA PHE A 60 -1.91 2.75 16.05
C PHE A 60 -1.39 1.44 15.42
N MET A 61 -2.26 0.47 15.13
CA MET A 61 -1.87 -0.71 14.35
C MET A 61 -1.37 -0.34 12.95
N HIS A 62 -1.94 0.67 12.29
CA HIS A 62 -1.41 1.16 11.01
C HIS A 62 0.00 1.71 11.15
N TRP A 63 0.23 2.53 12.18
CA TRP A 63 1.55 3.09 12.45
C TRP A 63 2.59 2.00 12.74
N MET A 64 2.23 1.00 13.57
CA MET A 64 3.06 -0.17 13.82
C MET A 64 3.30 -1.03 12.57
N GLY A 65 2.26 -1.23 11.75
CA GLY A 65 2.30 -2.01 10.52
C GLY A 65 3.17 -1.36 9.43
N GLY A 66 3.09 -0.04 9.29
CA GLY A 66 3.96 0.77 8.42
C GLY A 66 5.43 0.62 8.83
N MET A 67 5.70 0.75 10.13
CA MET A 67 7.00 0.49 10.73
C MET A 67 7.50 -0.95 10.48
N GLY A 68 6.62 -1.96 10.57
CA GLY A 68 6.96 -3.37 10.36
C GLY A 68 7.53 -3.65 8.97
N VAL A 69 7.03 -2.98 7.93
CA VAL A 69 7.57 -3.10 6.56
C VAL A 69 8.94 -2.47 6.40
N LEU A 70 9.18 -1.32 7.04
CA LEU A 70 10.49 -0.67 7.02
C LEU A 70 11.55 -1.57 7.66
N ILE A 71 11.23 -2.20 8.81
CA ILE A 71 12.13 -3.19 9.43
C ILE A 71 12.35 -4.37 8.51
N LEU A 72 11.28 -4.94 7.94
CA LEU A 72 11.37 -6.14 7.11
C LEU A 72 12.26 -5.89 5.89
N THR A 73 12.11 -4.74 5.25
CA THR A 73 12.93 -4.34 4.10
C THR A 73 14.40 -4.24 4.51
N ILE A 74 14.70 -3.65 5.67
CA ILE A 74 16.07 -3.51 6.19
C ILE A 74 16.63 -4.83 6.71
N ALA A 75 15.82 -5.72 7.26
CA ALA A 75 16.23 -7.01 7.80
C ALA A 75 16.51 -8.03 6.68
N LEU A 76 15.79 -7.93 5.55
CA LEU A 76 16.01 -8.77 4.37
C LEU A 76 17.20 -8.31 3.51
N LEU A 77 17.50 -7.00 3.50
CA LEU A 77 18.63 -6.40 2.77
C LEU A 77 19.99 -7.08 3.05
N PRO A 78 20.37 -7.39 4.31
CA PRO A 78 21.61 -8.10 4.64
C PRO A 78 21.58 -9.59 4.30
N SER A 79 20.44 -10.27 4.44
CA SER A 79 20.36 -11.70 4.11
C SER A 79 20.47 -11.99 2.61
N LEU A 80 20.15 -11.00 1.77
CA LEU A 80 20.35 -11.07 0.31
C LEU A 80 21.77 -10.67 -0.14
N GLY A 81 22.59 -10.10 0.75
CA GLY A 81 23.92 -9.57 0.39
C GLY A 81 25.05 -9.84 1.38
N GLY A 82 24.90 -10.79 2.32
CA GLY A 82 25.75 -10.83 3.52
C GLY A 82 26.13 -12.19 4.11
N ARG A 83 25.78 -13.34 3.52
CA ARG A 83 26.25 -14.64 4.05
C ARG A 83 26.99 -15.47 3.00
N THR A 84 28.27 -15.70 3.33
CA THR A 84 29.25 -16.65 2.77
C THR A 84 29.73 -16.40 1.34
N LEU A 85 30.83 -15.65 1.25
CA LEU A 85 31.67 -15.37 0.09
C LEU A 85 32.33 -16.61 -0.58
N HIS A 86 31.90 -17.83 -0.28
CA HIS A 86 32.52 -19.06 -0.82
C HIS A 86 31.55 -20.08 -1.45
N VAL A 87 30.24 -19.79 -1.49
CA VAL A 87 29.24 -20.64 -2.19
C VAL A 87 28.43 -19.85 -3.24
N MET A 88 28.56 -18.51 -3.30
CA MET A 88 27.85 -17.63 -4.24
C MET A 88 28.49 -17.60 -5.64
N ARG A 89 28.37 -18.69 -6.40
CA ARG A 89 28.57 -18.68 -7.87
C ARG A 89 27.35 -19.19 -8.66
N ALA A 90 26.19 -19.38 -8.03
CA ALA A 90 25.00 -19.91 -8.69
C ALA A 90 23.68 -19.17 -8.37
N GLU A 91 23.65 -18.23 -7.41
CA GLU A 91 22.40 -17.59 -6.98
C GLU A 91 22.65 -16.13 -6.55
N SER A 92 22.95 -15.24 -7.50
CA SER A 92 23.12 -13.80 -7.21
C SER A 92 21.85 -13.02 -7.57
N PRO A 93 21.05 -12.56 -6.59
CA PRO A 93 19.88 -11.74 -6.83
C PRO A 93 20.29 -10.27 -6.99
N GLY A 94 20.40 -9.80 -8.23
CA GLY A 94 20.27 -8.38 -8.63
C GLY A 94 21.42 -7.42 -8.26
N PRO A 95 21.58 -6.30 -9.00
CA PRO A 95 22.81 -5.53 -9.03
C PRO A 95 22.81 -4.38 -8.02
N ILE A 96 23.70 -4.51 -7.03
CA ILE A 96 24.34 -3.47 -6.21
C ILE A 96 23.43 -2.63 -5.29
N VAL A 97 23.27 -3.11 -4.07
CA VAL A 97 22.99 -2.30 -2.87
C VAL A 97 24.17 -1.37 -2.64
N SER A 98 23.96 -0.06 -2.71
CA SER A 98 24.93 0.89 -2.16
C SER A 98 24.97 0.69 -0.65
N LYS A 99 26.03 0.07 -0.12
CA LYS A 99 26.30 0.04 1.33
C LYS A 99 26.47 1.48 1.81
N LEU A 100 25.43 2.10 2.37
CA LEU A 100 25.53 3.45 2.93
C LEU A 100 25.83 3.51 4.43
N VAL A 101 25.74 2.39 5.20
CA VAL A 101 26.23 2.39 6.59
C VAL A 101 26.70 0.97 7.01
N PRO A 102 27.82 0.80 7.75
CA PRO A 102 28.38 -0.50 8.11
C PRO A 102 27.61 -1.27 9.20
N LYS A 103 26.60 -0.66 9.84
CA LYS A 103 25.82 -1.27 10.93
C LYS A 103 24.33 -1.18 10.63
N THR A 104 23.71 -2.32 10.34
CA THR A 104 22.26 -2.49 10.07
C THR A 104 21.37 -1.83 11.13
N SER A 105 21.78 -1.86 12.41
CA SER A 105 21.07 -1.20 13.52
C SER A 105 21.06 0.34 13.42
N GLN A 106 22.11 0.97 12.89
CA GLN A 106 22.17 2.44 12.78
C GLN A 106 21.29 2.96 11.64
N SER A 107 21.25 2.25 10.50
CA SER A 107 20.37 2.62 9.38
C SER A 107 18.89 2.53 9.76
N SER A 108 18.48 1.51 10.52
CA SER A 108 17.10 1.41 11.01
C SER A 108 16.73 2.61 11.90
N LYS A 109 17.59 3.01 12.86
CA LYS A 109 17.31 4.15 13.74
C LYS A 109 17.09 5.46 12.98
N ILE A 110 17.82 5.69 11.88
CA ILE A 110 17.66 6.90 11.07
C ILE A 110 16.32 6.89 10.33
N LEU A 111 15.98 5.77 9.69
CA LEU A 111 14.70 5.63 8.99
C LEU A 111 13.52 5.76 9.96
N TYR A 112 13.67 5.25 11.19
CA TYR A 112 12.74 5.49 12.28
C TYR A 112 12.62 6.95 12.66
N GLY A 113 13.75 7.64 12.79
CA GLY A 113 13.76 9.07 13.06
C GLY A 113 12.98 9.85 12.00
N ILE A 114 13.17 9.52 10.72
CA ILE A 114 12.44 10.13 9.61
C ILE A 114 10.94 9.82 9.71
N TYR A 115 10.56 8.56 9.94
CA TYR A 115 9.16 8.14 10.07
C TYR A 115 8.45 8.92 11.19
N CYS A 116 9.00 8.91 12.40
CA CYS A 116 8.43 9.61 13.54
C CYS A 116 8.40 11.13 13.32
N ALA A 117 9.45 11.71 12.73
CA ALA A 117 9.50 13.15 12.46
C ALA A 117 8.44 13.59 11.45
N LEU A 118 8.25 12.82 10.37
CA LEU A 118 7.19 13.09 9.38
C LEU A 118 5.80 12.92 9.99
N THR A 119 5.57 11.89 10.82
CA THR A 119 4.30 11.72 11.53
C THR A 119 4.01 12.90 12.44
N LEU A 120 4.99 13.34 13.26
CA LEU A 120 4.81 14.49 14.14
C LEU A 120 4.55 15.78 13.35
N LEU A 121 5.27 15.98 12.24
CA LEU A 121 5.05 17.13 11.36
C LEU A 121 3.62 17.15 10.82
N GLU A 122 3.09 16.01 10.39
CA GLU A 122 1.70 15.90 9.94
C GLU A 122 0.70 16.25 11.05
N VAL A 123 0.92 15.77 12.28
CA VAL A 123 0.05 16.08 13.43
C VAL A 123 -0.04 17.59 13.63
N PHE A 124 1.10 18.31 13.58
CA PHE A 124 1.11 19.76 13.74
C PHE A 124 0.44 20.47 12.55
N CYS A 125 0.68 20.03 11.32
CA CYS A 125 0.03 20.60 10.14
C CYS A 125 -1.51 20.45 10.21
N LEU A 126 -2.01 19.25 10.56
CA LEU A 126 -3.44 18.99 10.71
C LEU A 126 -4.05 19.81 11.85
N ARG A 127 -3.30 19.97 12.94
CA ARG A 127 -3.75 20.80 14.06
C ARG A 127 -3.90 22.27 13.67
N ILE A 128 -2.93 22.81 12.93
CA ILE A 128 -2.96 24.19 12.41
C ILE A 128 -4.14 24.38 11.44
N ALA A 129 -4.46 23.35 10.64
CA ALA A 129 -5.61 23.36 9.74
C ALA A 129 -6.98 23.24 10.44
N GLY A 130 -7.00 23.15 11.78
CA GLY A 130 -8.23 23.20 12.59
C GLY A 130 -8.71 21.86 13.12
N MET A 131 -8.05 20.75 12.81
CA MET A 131 -8.45 19.43 13.31
C MET A 131 -8.20 19.32 14.83
N PRO A 132 -9.07 18.64 15.61
CA PRO A 132 -8.84 18.39 17.03
C PRO A 132 -7.56 17.56 17.26
N TRP A 133 -6.84 17.80 18.36
CA TRP A 133 -5.57 17.11 18.67
C TRP A 133 -5.64 15.59 18.58
N TYR A 134 -6.70 15.00 19.15
CA TYR A 134 -6.89 13.56 19.13
C TYR A 134 -7.06 13.03 17.70
N ASP A 135 -7.91 13.69 16.91
CA ASP A 135 -8.15 13.33 15.52
C ASP A 135 -6.89 13.52 14.67
N SER A 136 -6.15 14.62 14.85
CA SER A 136 -4.88 14.86 14.15
C SER A 136 -3.89 13.73 14.40
N LEU A 137 -3.74 13.30 15.64
CA LEU A 137 -2.83 12.21 16.01
C LEU A 137 -3.25 10.87 15.40
N VAL A 138 -4.53 10.52 15.49
CA VAL A 138 -5.07 9.26 14.99
C VAL A 138 -5.02 9.21 13.45
N HIS A 139 -5.31 10.33 12.77
CA HIS A 139 -5.21 10.40 11.32
C HIS A 139 -3.76 10.37 10.84
N SER A 140 -2.82 11.07 11.48
CA SER A 140 -1.40 10.99 11.12
C SER A 140 -0.81 9.58 11.30
N PHE A 141 -1.28 8.81 12.28
CA PHE A 141 -0.90 7.39 12.40
C PHE A 141 -1.41 6.55 11.23
N ALA A 142 -2.65 6.78 10.79
CA ALA A 142 -3.23 6.10 9.65
C ALA A 142 -2.60 6.55 8.30
N THR A 143 -2.28 7.83 8.14
CA THR A 143 -1.56 8.36 6.95
C THR A 143 -0.14 7.82 6.89
N ALA A 144 0.61 7.90 8.00
CA ALA A 144 1.99 7.41 8.06
C ALA A 144 2.06 5.89 7.85
N GLY A 145 1.08 5.15 8.34
CA GLY A 145 0.96 3.72 8.07
C GLY A 145 0.52 3.40 6.65
N THR A 146 0.07 4.39 5.87
CA THR A 146 -0.65 4.22 4.59
C THR A 146 -1.75 3.16 4.73
N GLY A 147 -2.66 3.37 5.70
CA GLY A 147 -3.77 2.44 5.97
C GLY A 147 -5.14 3.09 6.20
N GLY A 148 -5.26 4.41 6.33
CA GLY A 148 -6.56 5.09 6.11
C GLY A 148 -7.72 4.87 7.08
N PHE A 149 -7.51 4.23 8.23
CA PHE A 149 -8.54 4.24 9.28
C PHE A 149 -8.79 5.67 9.78
N SER A 150 -10.07 6.02 9.91
CA SER A 150 -10.53 7.30 10.42
C SER A 150 -11.35 7.12 11.70
N THR A 151 -11.48 8.19 12.47
CA THR A 151 -12.40 8.28 13.61
C THR A 151 -13.84 8.57 13.19
N ARG A 152 -14.08 8.79 11.90
CA ARG A 152 -15.38 9.12 11.30
C ARG A 152 -15.71 8.16 10.17
N ASN A 153 -16.97 7.80 10.02
CA ASN A 153 -17.46 6.96 8.93
C ASN A 153 -17.24 7.60 7.55
N LEU A 154 -17.45 8.91 7.45
CA LEU A 154 -17.20 9.67 6.22
C LEU A 154 -15.71 9.95 5.98
N SER A 155 -14.82 9.32 6.76
CA SER A 155 -13.37 9.49 6.64
C SER A 155 -12.98 10.98 6.74
N ILE A 156 -12.13 11.47 5.84
CA ILE A 156 -11.69 12.88 5.81
C ILE A 156 -12.81 13.82 5.35
N ALA A 157 -13.80 13.33 4.61
CA ALA A 157 -14.94 14.14 4.15
C ALA A 157 -15.71 14.77 5.33
N ALA A 158 -15.70 14.14 6.52
CA ALA A 158 -16.36 14.64 7.72
C ALA A 158 -15.85 16.00 8.23
N TYR A 159 -14.64 16.42 7.82
CA TYR A 159 -14.04 17.67 8.28
C TYR A 159 -14.31 18.86 7.36
N GLU A 160 -14.83 18.61 6.14
CA GLU A 160 -15.23 19.63 5.16
C GLU A 160 -14.21 20.76 4.93
N SER A 161 -12.91 20.45 5.07
CA SER A 161 -11.82 21.43 5.03
C SER A 161 -10.87 21.15 3.88
N PRO A 162 -10.80 22.03 2.86
CA PRO A 162 -9.84 21.90 1.78
C PRO A 162 -8.39 21.84 2.24
N ALA A 163 -8.06 22.55 3.32
CA ALA A 163 -6.71 22.55 3.89
C ALA A 163 -6.32 21.16 4.43
N ILE A 164 -7.24 20.50 5.15
CA ILE A 164 -7.02 19.15 5.69
C ILE A 164 -6.82 18.15 4.56
N GLU A 165 -7.68 18.18 3.54
CA GLU A 165 -7.57 17.29 2.37
C GLU A 165 -6.22 17.45 1.66
N VAL A 166 -5.76 18.69 1.43
CA VAL A 166 -4.48 18.96 0.77
C VAL A 166 -3.31 18.46 1.62
N ILE A 167 -3.33 18.72 2.93
CA ILE A 167 -2.26 18.25 3.83
C ILE A 167 -2.18 16.73 3.79
N ILE A 168 -3.31 16.02 3.97
CA ILE A 168 -3.31 14.55 3.96
C ILE A 168 -2.88 14.03 2.59
N THR A 169 -3.32 14.63 1.49
CA THR A 169 -2.87 14.25 0.13
C THR A 169 -1.36 14.33 -0.01
N LEU A 170 -0.75 15.42 0.45
CA LEU A 170 0.70 15.60 0.38
C LEU A 170 1.42 14.56 1.25
N PHE A 171 0.97 14.33 2.48
CA PHE A 171 1.60 13.35 3.36
C PHE A 171 1.43 11.91 2.88
N MET A 172 0.26 11.54 2.32
CA MET A 172 0.06 10.23 1.66
C MET A 172 1.11 10.00 0.56
N LEU A 173 1.35 11.00 -0.28
CA LEU A 173 2.37 10.91 -1.34
C LEU A 173 3.78 10.86 -0.77
N ILE A 174 4.08 11.63 0.29
CA ILE A 174 5.38 11.62 0.97
C ILE A 174 5.68 10.24 1.56
N PHE A 175 4.73 9.63 2.29
CA PHE A 175 4.91 8.29 2.86
C PHE A 175 4.99 7.18 1.81
N SER A 176 4.51 7.44 0.59
CA SER A 176 4.58 6.51 -0.56
C SER A 176 5.92 6.53 -1.30
N ILE A 177 6.79 7.50 -1.03
CA ILE A 177 8.11 7.59 -1.63
C ILE A 177 9.09 6.70 -0.86
N ASN A 178 10.07 6.16 -1.57
CA ASN A 178 11.13 5.34 -0.98
C ASN A 178 11.90 6.12 0.10
N PHE A 179 11.94 5.59 1.33
CA PHE A 179 12.60 6.27 2.45
C PHE A 179 14.13 6.43 2.26
N ALA A 180 14.75 5.60 1.43
CA ALA A 180 16.17 5.77 1.07
C ALA A 180 16.43 7.09 0.34
N LEU A 181 15.43 7.65 -0.37
CA LEU A 181 15.53 8.95 -1.03
C LEU A 181 15.53 10.10 -0.01
N TYR A 182 14.73 10.00 1.07
CA TYR A 182 14.79 10.97 2.17
C TYR A 182 16.15 10.99 2.86
N PHE A 183 16.75 9.81 3.04
CA PHE A 183 18.11 9.72 3.56
C PHE A 183 19.13 10.41 2.62
N LEU A 184 19.02 10.20 1.30
CA LEU A 184 19.87 10.89 0.32
C LEU A 184 19.70 12.41 0.33
N LEU A 185 18.46 12.90 0.53
CA LEU A 185 18.16 14.33 0.70
C LEU A 185 18.84 14.90 1.95
N LEU A 186 18.79 14.19 3.07
CA LEU A 186 19.47 14.59 4.32
C LEU A 186 21.00 14.61 4.16
N CYS A 187 21.56 13.74 3.30
CA CYS A 187 22.98 13.77 2.95
C CYS A 187 23.35 14.84 1.89
N GLY A 188 22.42 15.70 1.48
CA GLY A 188 22.66 16.77 0.49
C GLY A 188 22.72 16.31 -0.98
N LYS A 189 22.38 15.04 -1.28
CA LYS A 189 22.46 14.47 -2.64
C LYS A 189 21.15 14.61 -3.41
N VAL A 190 20.60 15.83 -3.45
CA VAL A 190 19.27 16.11 -4.03
C VAL A 190 19.17 15.70 -5.50
N HIS A 191 20.21 15.97 -6.28
CA HIS A 191 20.21 15.63 -7.71
C HIS A 191 20.12 14.11 -7.96
N GLN A 192 20.71 13.29 -7.09
CA GLN A 192 20.64 11.84 -7.20
C GLN A 192 19.23 11.33 -6.86
N ALA A 193 18.57 11.92 -5.86
CA ALA A 193 17.21 11.55 -5.48
C ALA A 193 16.20 11.86 -6.59
N LEU A 194 16.29 13.04 -7.21
CA LEU A 194 15.39 13.46 -8.30
C LEU A 194 15.65 12.74 -9.64
N ARG A 195 16.77 12.00 -9.76
CA ARG A 195 17.09 11.20 -10.94
C ARG A 195 16.57 9.76 -10.88
N SER A 196 15.95 9.37 -9.75
CA SER A 196 15.35 8.04 -9.63
C SER A 196 14.25 7.84 -10.68
N ASP A 197 14.41 6.77 -11.46
CA ASP A 197 13.42 6.31 -12.44
C ASP A 197 12.09 5.97 -11.76
N GLU A 198 12.14 5.38 -10.55
CA GLU A 198 10.96 4.99 -9.79
C GLU A 198 10.17 6.20 -9.30
N LEU A 199 10.85 7.20 -8.70
CA LEU A 199 10.19 8.43 -8.24
C LEU A 199 9.52 9.17 -9.41
N ARG A 200 10.20 9.29 -10.54
CA ARG A 200 9.66 9.96 -11.74
C ARG A 200 8.46 9.22 -12.30
N PHE A 201 8.52 7.89 -12.35
CA PHE A 201 7.39 7.07 -12.79
C PHE A 201 6.19 7.23 -11.85
N PHE A 202 6.40 7.14 -10.54
CA PHE A 202 5.35 7.34 -9.54
C PHE A 202 4.68 8.71 -9.69
N LEU A 203 5.45 9.80 -9.70
CA LEU A 203 4.91 11.15 -9.85
C LEU A 203 4.22 11.36 -11.20
N ALA A 204 4.72 10.76 -12.28
CA ALA A 204 4.07 10.82 -13.59
C ALA A 204 2.73 10.11 -13.60
N VAL A 205 2.62 8.93 -12.99
CA VAL A 205 1.34 8.21 -12.85
C VAL A 205 0.35 9.00 -12.01
N VAL A 206 0.78 9.56 -10.87
CA VAL A 206 -0.08 10.41 -10.02
C VAL A 206 -0.60 11.62 -10.80
N ALA A 207 0.29 12.37 -11.45
CA ALA A 207 -0.08 13.58 -12.18
C ALA A 207 -1.00 13.27 -13.37
N PHE A 208 -0.67 12.23 -14.14
CA PHE A 208 -1.47 11.82 -15.30
C PHE A 208 -2.87 11.34 -14.91
N SER A 209 -2.96 10.47 -13.90
CA SER A 209 -4.27 9.99 -13.41
C SER A 209 -5.09 11.11 -12.80
N THR A 210 -4.47 12.00 -12.02
CA THR A 210 -5.14 13.19 -11.46
C THR A 210 -5.72 14.06 -12.56
N LEU A 211 -4.94 14.33 -13.61
CA LEU A 211 -5.38 15.13 -14.76
C LEU A 211 -6.57 14.50 -15.48
N LEU A 212 -6.47 13.21 -15.82
CA LEU A 212 -7.54 12.50 -16.53
C LEU A 212 -8.84 12.43 -15.75
N ILE A 213 -8.76 12.13 -14.45
CA ILE A 213 -9.94 12.10 -13.56
C ILE A 213 -10.51 13.51 -13.42
N SER A 214 -9.67 14.52 -13.20
CA SER A 214 -10.11 15.92 -13.08
C SER A 214 -10.90 16.39 -14.31
N ILE A 215 -10.42 16.07 -15.52
CA ILE A 215 -11.13 16.39 -16.77
C ILE A 215 -12.48 15.66 -16.84
N ASN A 216 -12.52 14.39 -16.41
CA ASN A 216 -13.73 13.58 -16.48
C ASN A 216 -14.81 14.02 -15.48
N ILE A 217 -14.42 14.43 -14.27
CA ILE A 217 -15.36 14.89 -13.23
C ILE A 217 -15.60 16.40 -13.25
N TRP A 218 -14.91 17.16 -14.11
CA TRP A 218 -15.05 18.60 -14.23
C TRP A 218 -16.50 19.09 -14.29
N PRO A 219 -17.43 18.45 -15.05
CA PRO A 219 -18.82 18.90 -15.12
C PRO A 219 -19.62 18.72 -13.82
N MET A 220 -19.13 17.91 -12.88
CA MET A 220 -19.82 17.57 -11.63
C MET A 220 -19.52 18.55 -10.50
N TYR A 221 -18.54 19.42 -10.65
CA TYR A 221 -18.02 20.29 -9.60
C TYR A 221 -17.94 21.74 -10.06
N PRO A 222 -17.99 22.72 -9.13
CA PRO A 222 -17.80 24.12 -9.46
C PRO A 222 -16.40 24.41 -10.02
N ALA A 223 -16.29 25.48 -10.81
CA ALA A 223 -15.03 25.92 -11.44
C ALA A 223 -14.09 26.66 -10.47
N ASP A 224 -13.90 26.10 -9.27
CA ASP A 224 -13.07 26.65 -8.18
C ASP A 224 -11.82 25.79 -7.89
N GLY A 225 -11.58 24.75 -8.70
CA GLY A 225 -10.50 23.79 -8.52
C GLY A 225 -10.85 22.59 -7.62
N SER A 226 -12.08 22.51 -7.12
CA SER A 226 -12.57 21.37 -6.33
C SER A 226 -12.45 20.03 -7.06
N ALA A 227 -12.73 19.99 -8.37
CA ALA A 227 -12.54 18.80 -9.20
C ALA A 227 -11.09 18.27 -9.11
N VAL A 228 -10.09 19.16 -9.23
CA VAL A 228 -8.67 18.79 -9.16
C VAL A 228 -8.30 18.34 -7.75
N ARG A 229 -8.80 19.03 -6.73
CA ARG A 229 -8.58 18.66 -5.32
C ARG A 229 -9.11 17.26 -5.01
N HIS A 230 -10.36 16.98 -5.35
CA HIS A 230 -10.98 15.67 -5.09
C HIS A 230 -10.33 14.56 -5.93
N ALA A 231 -10.00 14.83 -7.20
CA ALA A 231 -9.25 13.88 -8.02
C ALA A 231 -7.87 13.58 -7.42
N ALA A 232 -7.10 14.61 -7.02
CA ALA A 232 -5.79 14.45 -6.43
C ALA A 232 -5.83 13.68 -5.10
N PHE A 233 -6.83 13.95 -4.26
CA PHE A 233 -7.03 13.25 -3.00
C PHE A 233 -7.28 11.76 -3.22
N GLN A 234 -8.22 11.41 -4.11
CA GLN A 234 -8.57 10.01 -4.36
C GLN A 234 -7.46 9.25 -5.09
N VAL A 235 -6.81 9.87 -6.08
CA VAL A 235 -5.64 9.29 -6.74
C VAL A 235 -4.53 9.06 -5.73
N GLY A 236 -4.20 10.07 -4.92
CA GLY A 236 -3.18 9.98 -3.88
C GLY A 236 -3.51 8.89 -2.86
N SER A 237 -4.76 8.79 -2.42
CA SER A 237 -5.23 7.80 -1.47
C SER A 237 -5.13 6.37 -2.00
N ILE A 238 -5.57 6.11 -3.25
CA ILE A 238 -5.55 4.78 -3.84
C ILE A 238 -4.13 4.33 -4.20
N ILE A 239 -3.33 5.19 -4.85
CA ILE A 239 -1.97 4.83 -5.29
C ILE A 239 -0.99 4.69 -4.12
N SER A 240 -1.20 5.45 -3.05
CA SER A 240 -0.46 5.29 -1.79
C SER A 240 -0.89 4.06 -1.00
N THR A 241 -1.99 3.43 -1.42
CA THR A 241 -2.70 2.37 -0.70
C THR A 241 -3.17 2.81 0.69
N THR A 242 -3.43 4.11 0.89
CA THR A 242 -3.91 4.61 2.19
C THR A 242 -5.40 4.35 2.36
N GLY A 243 -6.22 4.61 1.34
CA GLY A 243 -7.65 4.29 1.40
C GLY A 243 -8.54 5.29 2.15
N PHE A 244 -8.05 6.49 2.45
CA PHE A 244 -8.92 7.59 2.89
C PHE A 244 -9.89 8.03 1.78
N ALA A 245 -11.02 8.62 2.18
CA ALA A 245 -11.99 9.20 1.25
C ALA A 245 -12.32 10.65 1.60
N SER A 246 -12.31 11.53 0.59
CA SER A 246 -12.83 12.89 0.67
C SER A 246 -14.24 13.02 0.08
N THR A 247 -14.59 12.10 -0.83
CA THR A 247 -15.83 12.09 -1.60
C THR A 247 -16.19 10.66 -1.96
N ASP A 248 -17.46 10.42 -2.29
CA ASP A 248 -17.89 9.11 -2.79
C ASP A 248 -17.64 8.99 -4.30
N PHE A 249 -16.53 8.34 -4.68
CA PHE A 249 -16.21 8.07 -6.07
C PHE A 249 -17.07 6.97 -6.71
N ASN A 250 -17.98 6.30 -5.97
CA ASN A 250 -19.00 5.46 -6.60
C ASN A 250 -19.93 6.27 -7.50
N LEU A 251 -20.12 7.56 -7.19
CA LEU A 251 -20.96 8.48 -7.95
C LEU A 251 -20.27 9.06 -9.19
N TRP A 252 -18.96 8.83 -9.34
CA TRP A 252 -18.20 9.33 -10.47
C TRP A 252 -18.47 8.53 -11.75
N PRO A 253 -18.18 9.11 -12.95
CA PRO A 253 -18.36 8.41 -14.21
C PRO A 253 -17.47 7.16 -14.28
N GLU A 254 -17.91 6.18 -15.07
CA GLU A 254 -17.27 4.85 -15.14
C GLU A 254 -15.79 4.91 -15.50
N PHE A 255 -15.40 5.85 -16.36
CA PHE A 255 -14.01 6.07 -16.72
C PHE A 255 -13.13 6.34 -15.49
N SER A 256 -13.57 7.20 -14.57
CA SER A 256 -12.84 7.51 -13.34
C SER A 256 -12.80 6.32 -12.39
N ARG A 257 -13.91 5.58 -12.26
CA ARG A 257 -13.99 4.36 -11.43
C ARG A 257 -13.00 3.28 -11.90
N ILE A 258 -12.99 2.98 -13.20
CA ILE A 258 -12.07 2.00 -13.79
C ILE A 258 -10.62 2.46 -13.61
N LEU A 259 -10.32 3.74 -13.83
CA LEU A 259 -8.97 4.26 -13.67
C LEU A 259 -8.47 4.14 -12.22
N LEU A 260 -9.32 4.38 -11.22
CA LEU A 260 -8.99 4.14 -9.80
C LEU A 260 -8.75 2.66 -9.52
N VAL A 261 -9.56 1.74 -10.07
CA VAL A 261 -9.33 0.29 -9.93
C VAL A 261 -8.00 -0.14 -10.57
N LEU A 262 -7.62 0.43 -11.72
CA LEU A 262 -6.31 0.18 -12.33
C LEU A 262 -5.16 0.67 -11.43
N LEU A 263 -5.35 1.82 -10.76
CA LEU A 263 -4.38 2.32 -9.79
C LEU A 263 -4.24 1.43 -8.56
N MET A 264 -5.27 0.68 -8.14
CA MET A 264 -5.16 -0.27 -7.02
C MET A 264 -4.10 -1.36 -7.27
N PHE A 265 -3.79 -1.68 -8.54
CA PHE A 265 -2.70 -2.59 -8.87
C PHE A 265 -1.33 -1.90 -8.80
N ILE A 266 -1.26 -0.60 -9.08
CA ILE A 266 -0.01 0.17 -9.11
C ILE A 266 0.21 0.80 -7.73
N GLY A 267 1.01 0.16 -6.90
CA GLY A 267 1.32 0.62 -5.55
C GLY A 267 2.42 1.66 -5.47
N ALA A 268 2.70 2.07 -4.24
CA ALA A 268 3.78 3.00 -3.87
C ALA A 268 5.19 2.53 -4.29
N CYS A 269 6.20 3.40 -4.09
CA CYS A 269 7.60 3.08 -4.39
C CYS A 269 8.11 1.93 -3.51
N ALA A 270 9.10 1.18 -3.99
CA ALA A 270 9.79 0.16 -3.19
C ALA A 270 10.49 0.81 -1.98
N GLY A 271 10.42 0.17 -0.81
CA GLY A 271 10.98 0.76 0.43
C GLY A 271 10.14 1.89 1.03
N SER A 272 8.87 2.03 0.62
CA SER A 272 7.84 2.84 1.29
C SER A 272 6.95 1.97 2.19
N THR A 273 6.00 2.57 2.90
CA THR A 273 5.02 1.86 3.75
C THR A 273 3.83 1.29 2.99
N GLY A 274 3.61 1.71 1.75
CA GLY A 274 2.45 1.30 0.95
C GLY A 274 2.45 -0.18 0.57
N GLY A 275 1.37 -0.65 -0.05
CA GLY A 275 1.17 -2.03 -0.51
C GLY A 275 1.31 -2.20 -2.02
N ALA A 276 0.46 -3.08 -2.56
CA ALA A 276 0.24 -3.42 -3.97
C ALA A 276 1.50 -3.76 -4.80
N ILE A 277 1.34 -3.88 -6.13
CA ILE A 277 2.47 -4.12 -7.03
C ILE A 277 3.27 -2.84 -7.11
N LYS A 278 4.46 -2.84 -6.48
CA LYS A 278 5.34 -1.67 -6.42
C LYS A 278 5.57 -1.02 -7.78
N CYS A 279 5.62 0.31 -7.78
CA CYS A 279 5.90 1.11 -8.99
C CYS A 279 7.12 0.62 -9.78
N SER A 280 8.21 0.26 -9.09
CA SER A 280 9.40 -0.34 -9.73
C SER A 280 9.10 -1.63 -10.51
N ARG A 281 8.27 -2.54 -9.98
CA ARG A 281 7.89 -3.78 -10.66
C ARG A 281 7.07 -3.48 -11.92
N VAL A 282 6.10 -2.56 -11.82
CA VAL A 282 5.29 -2.12 -12.97
C VAL A 282 6.18 -1.49 -14.04
N LEU A 283 7.10 -0.60 -13.65
CA LEU A 283 8.04 0.04 -14.57
C LEU A 283 8.96 -0.98 -15.27
N LEU A 284 9.44 -2.00 -14.53
CA LEU A 284 10.25 -3.07 -15.11
C LEU A 284 9.45 -3.90 -16.12
N LEU A 285 8.20 -4.26 -15.81
CA LEU A 285 7.32 -4.98 -16.74
C LEU A 285 7.11 -4.17 -18.02
N LEU A 286 6.83 -2.87 -17.93
CA LEU A 286 6.69 -1.99 -19.10
C LEU A 286 7.98 -1.92 -19.92
N LYS A 287 9.15 -1.84 -19.26
CA LYS A 287 10.45 -1.86 -19.93
C LYS A 287 10.73 -3.21 -20.60
N CYS A 288 10.35 -4.34 -19.99
CA CYS A 288 10.41 -5.67 -20.59
C CYS A 288 9.52 -5.77 -21.82
N ILE A 289 8.25 -5.35 -21.74
CA ILE A 289 7.33 -5.35 -22.89
C ILE A 289 7.92 -4.54 -24.05
N ARG A 290 8.45 -3.34 -23.76
CA ARG A 290 9.11 -2.51 -24.78
C ARG A 290 10.36 -3.17 -25.35
N ARG A 291 11.12 -3.92 -24.56
CA ARG A 291 12.27 -4.72 -25.03
C ARG A 291 11.80 -5.81 -25.99
N GLU A 292 10.82 -6.62 -25.60
CA GLU A 292 10.32 -7.74 -26.39
C GLU A 292 9.76 -7.25 -27.73
N ILE A 293 8.94 -6.19 -27.74
CA ILE A 293 8.42 -5.59 -28.98
C ILE A 293 9.57 -5.18 -29.91
N ARG A 294 10.62 -4.55 -29.35
CA ARG A 294 11.77 -4.10 -30.14
C ARG A 294 12.60 -5.27 -30.66
N GLN A 295 12.67 -6.38 -29.92
CA GLN A 295 13.35 -7.60 -30.34
C GLN A 295 12.59 -8.33 -31.45
N VAL A 296 11.26 -8.34 -31.41
CA VAL A 296 10.41 -8.85 -32.50
C VAL A 296 10.64 -8.05 -33.79
N VAL A 297 10.72 -6.72 -33.70
CA VAL A 297 10.98 -5.84 -34.86
C VAL A 297 12.43 -5.94 -35.35
N HIS A 298 13.39 -6.11 -34.43
CA HIS A 298 14.82 -6.20 -34.73
C HIS A 298 15.45 -7.43 -34.06
N PRO A 299 15.36 -8.63 -34.67
CA PRO A 299 15.79 -9.90 -34.06
C PRO A 299 17.27 -9.98 -33.71
N ARG A 300 18.12 -9.18 -34.35
CA ARG A 300 19.57 -9.12 -34.10
C ARG A 300 19.97 -8.06 -33.05
N SER A 301 19.00 -7.32 -32.49
CA SER A 301 19.29 -6.29 -31.49
C SER A 301 19.42 -6.89 -30.09
N VAL A 302 20.52 -6.55 -29.38
CA VAL A 302 20.69 -6.88 -27.96
C VAL A 302 20.18 -5.71 -27.13
N ASN A 303 18.93 -5.83 -26.68
CA ASN A 303 18.27 -4.80 -25.88
C ASN A 303 18.36 -5.15 -24.39
N VAL A 304 18.95 -4.28 -23.57
CA VAL A 304 19.03 -4.47 -22.12
C VAL A 304 18.03 -3.60 -21.38
N VAL A 305 17.43 -4.12 -20.31
CA VAL A 305 16.58 -3.34 -19.40
C VAL A 305 17.46 -2.66 -18.36
N LYS A 306 17.26 -1.35 -18.18
CA LYS A 306 17.97 -0.55 -17.17
C LYS A 306 17.00 0.05 -16.15
N LEU A 307 17.41 0.14 -14.90
CA LEU A 307 16.74 0.85 -13.82
C LEU A 307 17.77 1.72 -13.09
N ASP A 308 17.47 3.01 -12.92
CA ASP A 308 18.39 4.00 -12.33
C ASP A 308 19.79 4.00 -12.99
N GLY A 309 19.81 3.83 -14.31
CA GLY A 309 21.03 3.79 -15.13
C GLY A 309 21.82 2.48 -15.08
N ARG A 310 21.42 1.51 -14.24
CA ARG A 310 22.08 0.19 -14.12
C ARG A 310 21.33 -0.89 -14.87
N VAL A 311 22.05 -1.84 -15.44
CA VAL A 311 21.44 -3.02 -16.10
C VAL A 311 20.83 -3.92 -15.05
N VAL A 312 19.59 -4.34 -15.27
CA VAL A 312 18.89 -5.30 -14.40
C VAL A 312 19.15 -6.70 -14.92
N ASP A 313 19.44 -7.62 -14.00
CA ASP A 313 19.73 -9.01 -14.31
C ASP A 313 18.48 -9.78 -14.76
N GLU A 314 18.62 -10.76 -15.67
CA GLU A 314 17.48 -11.50 -16.24
C GLU A 314 16.73 -12.33 -15.19
N ASP A 315 17.42 -12.87 -14.17
CA ASP A 315 16.74 -13.62 -13.11
C ASP A 315 15.83 -12.70 -12.28
N SER A 316 16.25 -11.45 -12.10
CA SER A 316 15.42 -10.43 -11.44
C SER A 316 14.20 -10.08 -12.28
N LEU A 317 14.34 -9.95 -13.61
CA LEU A 317 13.22 -9.70 -14.51
C LEU A 317 12.22 -10.86 -14.53
N ARG A 318 12.72 -12.10 -14.58
CA ARG A 318 11.90 -13.31 -14.49
C ARG A 318 11.15 -13.40 -13.16
N SER A 319 11.81 -13.05 -12.06
CA SER A 319 11.18 -13.00 -10.74
C SER A 319 10.01 -12.00 -10.70
N VAL A 320 10.17 -10.82 -11.30
CA VAL A 320 9.09 -9.81 -11.41
C VAL A 320 7.89 -10.34 -12.22
N GLN A 321 8.14 -11.05 -13.32
CA GLN A 321 7.08 -11.66 -14.13
C GLN A 321 6.32 -12.75 -13.36
N LEU A 322 7.04 -13.63 -12.66
CA LEU A 322 6.44 -14.67 -11.81
C LEU A 322 5.63 -14.06 -10.67
N PHE A 323 6.13 -12.98 -10.05
CA PHE A 323 5.37 -12.24 -9.04
C PHE A 323 4.05 -11.71 -9.60
N PHE A 324 4.08 -11.06 -10.77
CA PHE A 324 2.88 -10.52 -11.41
C PHE A 324 1.86 -11.62 -11.73
N ALA A 325 2.30 -12.73 -12.33
CA ALA A 325 1.44 -13.87 -12.63
C ALA A 325 0.82 -14.47 -11.35
N ALA A 326 1.63 -14.69 -10.32
CA ALA A 326 1.16 -15.23 -9.04
C ALA A 326 0.15 -14.30 -8.35
N TYR A 327 0.41 -12.99 -8.35
CA TYR A 327 -0.51 -11.98 -7.80
C TYR A 327 -1.88 -12.05 -8.49
N LEU A 328 -1.89 -12.13 -9.83
CA LEU A 328 -3.12 -12.23 -10.60
C LEU A 328 -3.88 -13.53 -10.32
N PHE A 329 -3.19 -14.68 -10.28
CA PHE A 329 -3.85 -15.96 -9.99
C PHE A 329 -4.45 -16.02 -8.59
N ILE A 330 -3.77 -15.45 -7.58
CA ILE A 330 -4.29 -15.37 -6.22
C ILE A 330 -5.51 -14.46 -6.18
N ALA A 331 -5.46 -13.29 -6.82
CA ALA A 331 -6.60 -12.38 -6.87
C ALA A 331 -7.82 -13.02 -7.55
N LEU A 332 -7.64 -13.71 -8.68
CA LEU A 332 -8.72 -14.40 -9.38
C LEU A 332 -9.27 -15.58 -8.55
N GLY A 333 -8.40 -16.39 -7.95
CA GLY A 333 -8.79 -17.50 -7.08
C GLY A 333 -9.56 -17.03 -5.85
N ALA A 334 -9.11 -15.96 -5.19
CA ALA A 334 -9.81 -15.37 -4.06
C ALA A 334 -11.16 -14.75 -4.48
N THR A 335 -11.24 -14.13 -5.65
CA THR A 335 -12.53 -13.62 -6.20
C THR A 335 -13.55 -14.74 -6.35
N LEU A 336 -13.13 -15.90 -6.86
CA LEU A 336 -14.00 -17.08 -6.99
C LEU A 336 -14.46 -17.63 -5.61
N LEU A 337 -13.60 -17.59 -4.60
CA LEU A 337 -13.96 -18.03 -3.25
C LEU A 337 -14.95 -17.05 -2.58
N VAL A 338 -14.71 -15.74 -2.73
CA VAL A 338 -15.57 -14.69 -2.13
C VAL A 338 -16.92 -14.59 -2.86
N SER A 339 -17.01 -15.00 -4.14
CA SER A 339 -18.27 -14.96 -4.88
C SER A 339 -19.39 -15.86 -4.32
N VAL A 340 -19.07 -16.74 -3.36
CA VAL A 340 -20.07 -17.55 -2.64
C VAL A 340 -21.09 -16.67 -1.90
N ASP A 341 -20.73 -15.44 -1.53
CA ASP A 341 -21.65 -14.50 -0.89
C ASP A 341 -22.67 -13.85 -1.86
N ASN A 342 -22.59 -14.14 -3.17
CA ASN A 342 -23.51 -13.67 -4.22
C ASN A 342 -23.65 -12.14 -4.36
N PHE A 343 -22.60 -11.39 -4.04
CA PHE A 343 -22.53 -9.95 -4.37
C PHE A 343 -22.21 -9.72 -5.85
N SER A 344 -22.35 -8.47 -6.31
CA SER A 344 -22.00 -8.08 -7.68
C SER A 344 -20.52 -8.39 -7.98
N PHE A 345 -20.20 -8.53 -9.28
CA PHE A 345 -18.81 -8.68 -9.72
C PHE A 345 -17.96 -7.47 -9.31
N GLY A 346 -18.50 -6.25 -9.42
CA GLY A 346 -17.83 -5.02 -9.02
C GLY A 346 -17.43 -5.02 -7.55
N THR A 347 -18.38 -5.32 -6.66
CA THR A 347 -18.13 -5.44 -5.22
C THR A 347 -17.11 -6.55 -4.91
N THR A 348 -17.31 -7.75 -5.46
CA THR A 348 -16.49 -8.93 -5.14
C THR A 348 -15.06 -8.79 -5.62
N PHE A 349 -14.88 -8.40 -6.89
CA PHE A 349 -13.55 -8.27 -7.49
C PHE A 349 -12.76 -7.12 -6.85
N THR A 350 -13.38 -5.96 -6.66
CA THR A 350 -12.68 -4.82 -6.05
C THR A 350 -12.41 -5.02 -4.56
N ALA A 351 -13.27 -5.74 -3.83
CA ALA A 351 -12.98 -6.15 -2.45
C ALA A 351 -11.67 -6.96 -2.38
N VAL A 352 -11.49 -7.94 -3.27
CA VAL A 352 -10.28 -8.77 -3.30
C VAL A 352 -9.06 -7.98 -3.76
N VAL A 353 -9.16 -7.23 -4.85
CA VAL A 353 -8.05 -6.40 -5.37
C VAL A 353 -7.59 -5.38 -4.35
N SER A 354 -8.54 -4.74 -3.65
CA SER A 354 -8.24 -3.80 -2.59
C SER A 354 -7.57 -4.47 -1.38
N CYS A 355 -8.05 -5.66 -0.97
CA CYS A 355 -7.45 -6.39 0.14
C CYS A 355 -6.04 -6.89 -0.17
N ILE A 356 -5.82 -7.52 -1.33
CA ILE A 356 -4.48 -8.01 -1.72
C ILE A 356 -3.51 -6.86 -2.03
N GLY A 357 -4.02 -5.71 -2.48
CA GLY A 357 -3.25 -4.49 -2.65
C GLY A 357 -2.98 -3.72 -1.35
N ASN A 358 -3.64 -4.10 -0.25
CA ASN A 358 -3.68 -3.36 1.01
C ASN A 358 -4.14 -1.90 0.83
N VAL A 359 -5.17 -1.66 0.01
CA VAL A 359 -5.68 -0.32 -0.33
C VAL A 359 -6.78 0.13 0.63
N GLY A 360 -7.77 -0.73 0.89
CA GLY A 360 -8.88 -0.45 1.83
C GLY A 360 -10.24 -0.38 1.14
N PRO A 361 -10.57 0.72 0.46
CA PRO A 361 -11.81 0.83 -0.30
C PRO A 361 -11.74 0.09 -1.64
N GLY A 362 -12.87 -0.46 -2.07
CA GLY A 362 -13.16 -0.99 -3.39
C GLY A 362 -14.22 -0.14 -4.10
N LEU A 363 -15.18 -0.78 -4.77
CA LEU A 363 -16.35 -0.15 -5.39
C LEU A 363 -17.65 -0.65 -4.77
N GLU A 364 -18.73 0.09 -5.00
CA GLU A 364 -20.10 -0.24 -4.60
C GLU A 364 -20.21 -0.44 -3.07
N LEU A 365 -20.58 -1.64 -2.60
CA LEU A 365 -20.79 -1.94 -1.18
C LEU A 365 -19.52 -1.77 -0.34
N VAL A 366 -18.36 -2.01 -0.94
CA VAL A 366 -17.04 -1.77 -0.33
C VAL A 366 -16.42 -0.45 -0.79
N GLY A 367 -17.22 0.47 -1.32
CA GLY A 367 -16.77 1.77 -1.79
C GLY A 367 -16.13 2.64 -0.70
N PRO A 368 -15.76 3.89 -1.05
CA PRO A 368 -15.06 4.81 -0.15
C PRO A 368 -15.85 5.18 1.12
N MET A 369 -17.17 5.11 1.06
CA MET A 369 -18.09 5.33 2.18
C MET A 369 -18.77 4.02 2.64
N GLY A 370 -18.33 2.89 2.10
CA GLY A 370 -18.83 1.55 2.38
C GLY A 370 -18.02 0.82 3.45
N ASN A 371 -18.34 -0.45 3.68
CA ASN A 371 -17.63 -1.29 4.63
C ASN A 371 -17.79 -2.78 4.29
N TYR A 372 -17.03 -3.63 4.97
CA TYR A 372 -16.97 -5.07 4.75
C TYR A 372 -17.90 -5.88 5.67
N SER A 373 -18.83 -5.21 6.38
CA SER A 373 -19.70 -5.85 7.37
C SER A 373 -20.59 -6.94 6.76
N ALA A 374 -21.06 -6.72 5.52
CA ALA A 374 -21.99 -7.58 4.80
C ALA A 374 -21.41 -8.94 4.38
N PHE A 375 -20.08 -9.08 4.32
CA PHE A 375 -19.44 -10.34 3.93
C PHE A 375 -19.61 -11.41 5.02
N SER A 376 -19.70 -12.66 4.58
CA SER A 376 -19.73 -13.80 5.48
C SER A 376 -18.40 -13.97 6.23
N GLY A 377 -18.42 -14.73 7.33
CA GLY A 377 -17.20 -15.05 8.07
C GLY A 377 -16.15 -15.77 7.20
N PHE A 378 -16.58 -16.60 6.26
CA PHE A 378 -15.70 -17.26 5.31
C PHE A 378 -14.99 -16.25 4.40
N SER A 379 -15.75 -15.36 3.75
CA SER A 379 -15.19 -14.32 2.89
C SER A 379 -14.26 -13.37 3.64
N LYS A 380 -14.61 -12.99 4.88
CA LYS A 380 -13.73 -12.17 5.74
C LYS A 380 -12.39 -12.86 6.01
N LEU A 381 -12.37 -14.18 6.24
CA LEU A 381 -11.11 -14.93 6.40
C LEU A 381 -10.29 -14.97 5.10
N VAL A 382 -10.93 -15.19 3.96
CA VAL A 382 -10.25 -15.18 2.65
C VAL A 382 -9.64 -13.81 2.36
N LEU A 383 -10.40 -12.74 2.59
CA LEU A 383 -9.93 -11.36 2.42
C LEU A 383 -8.80 -11.03 3.40
N SER A 384 -8.89 -11.48 4.67
CA SER A 384 -7.80 -11.34 5.64
C SER A 384 -6.51 -12.02 5.18
N LEU A 385 -6.61 -13.22 4.60
CA LEU A 385 -5.45 -13.90 4.00
C LEU A 385 -4.90 -13.13 2.81
N CYS A 386 -5.76 -12.54 1.97
CA CYS A 386 -5.32 -11.69 0.86
C CYS A 386 -4.49 -10.50 1.35
N MET A 387 -4.94 -9.82 2.43
CA MET A 387 -4.20 -8.71 3.03
C MET A 387 -2.82 -9.14 3.54
N LEU A 388 -2.74 -10.30 4.20
CA LEU A 388 -1.47 -10.84 4.70
C LEU A 388 -0.53 -11.23 3.55
N ILE A 389 -1.06 -11.85 2.49
CA ILE A 389 -0.29 -12.22 1.29
C ILE A 389 0.25 -10.98 0.58
N GLY A 390 -0.59 -9.95 0.42
CA GLY A 390 -0.19 -8.66 -0.15
C GLY A 390 0.96 -8.04 0.62
N ARG A 391 0.82 -7.97 1.95
CA ARG A 391 1.79 -7.33 2.84
C ARG A 391 3.13 -8.06 2.94
N LEU A 392 3.11 -9.39 2.96
CA LEU A 392 4.30 -10.25 3.09
C LEU A 392 5.06 -10.45 1.78
N GLU A 393 4.56 -9.88 0.69
CA GLU A 393 4.87 -10.25 -0.68
C GLU A 393 4.48 -11.70 -1.02
N VAL A 394 3.93 -11.88 -2.23
CA VAL A 394 3.33 -13.14 -2.70
C VAL A 394 4.30 -14.33 -2.63
N LEU A 395 5.57 -14.12 -3.01
CA LEU A 395 6.55 -15.20 -3.16
C LEU A 395 6.93 -15.86 -1.81
N PRO A 396 7.29 -15.12 -0.74
CA PRO A 396 7.51 -15.71 0.58
C PRO A 396 6.37 -16.60 1.09
N VAL A 397 5.11 -16.23 0.81
CA VAL A 397 3.95 -17.02 1.23
C VAL A 397 3.83 -18.30 0.40
N LEU A 398 4.03 -18.22 -0.93
CA LEU A 398 4.01 -19.41 -1.79
C LEU A 398 5.11 -20.42 -1.43
N VAL A 399 6.29 -19.94 -1.02
CA VAL A 399 7.39 -20.81 -0.54
C VAL A 399 6.97 -21.59 0.71
N LEU A 400 6.14 -21.03 1.58
CA LEU A 400 5.64 -21.70 2.78
C LEU A 400 4.78 -22.92 2.44
N PHE A 401 4.06 -22.91 1.32
CA PHE A 401 3.29 -24.05 0.83
C PHE A 401 4.13 -25.06 0.02
N SER A 402 5.40 -24.74 -0.27
CA SER A 402 6.31 -25.66 -0.95
C SER A 402 6.92 -26.67 0.01
N ARG A 403 6.54 -27.94 -0.14
CA ARG A 403 7.05 -29.07 0.66
C ARG A 403 8.58 -29.22 0.61
N ASN A 404 9.22 -28.75 -0.46
CA ASN A 404 10.68 -28.80 -0.62
C ASN A 404 11.42 -27.75 0.23
N ALA A 405 10.79 -26.61 0.52
CA ALA A 405 11.38 -25.58 1.39
C ALA A 405 11.54 -26.08 2.84
N TRP A 406 10.59 -26.91 3.30
CA TRP A 406 10.56 -27.46 4.66
C TRP A 406 11.58 -28.57 4.89
N LYS A 407 12.02 -29.27 3.83
CA LYS A 407 13.02 -30.36 3.95
C LYS A 407 14.47 -29.86 4.08
N ARG A 408 14.72 -28.57 3.81
CA ARG A 408 16.05 -27.94 3.83
C ARG A 408 16.24 -26.89 4.93
N SER A 409 15.19 -26.63 5.70
CA SER A 409 15.21 -25.73 6.87
C SER A 409 15.40 -26.56 8.12
#